data_AF-A0A1C3E9W7-F1
#
_entry.id   AF-A0A1C3E9W7-F1
#
_cell.length_a   1.000
_cell.length_b   1.000
_cell.length_c   1.000
_cell.angle_alpha   90.00
_cell.angle_beta   90.00
_cell.angle_gamma   90.00
#
_symmetry.space_group_name_H-M   'P 1'
#
loop_
_entity.id
_entity.type
_entity.pdbx_description
1 polymer ?
#
loop_
_entity_poly.entity_id
_entity_poly.type
_entity_poly.pdbx_seq_one_letter_code
_entity_poly.pdbx_strand_id
1 'polypeptide(L)'
;MPFCLPRPHSDPVVLDLRPLPLGFQQLLKRHGIIAPAPPMRLARDSNGKPVKDGHGQPIRLIDEANETYQNECELYHQRIAVLAVAFALRHDPTSPLAGCWPVLQQPPAGEWTAWADQLFETLVSAGWLAGDLLATCTEITRLSNLISDRLVAAQASFSDSGSSTG
;
A
#
# COMPACT_ATOMS: atom_id res chain seq x y z
N MET A 1 17.52 -7.81 -4.03
CA MET A 1 17.58 -9.14 -4.71
C MET A 1 16.81 -8.93 -5.99
N PRO A 2 17.38 -9.26 -7.15
CA PRO A 2 16.70 -9.00 -8.41
C PRO A 2 15.43 -9.86 -8.48
N PHE A 3 14.29 -9.20 -8.58
CA PHE A 3 13.00 -9.81 -8.85
C PHE A 3 12.74 -9.74 -10.35
N CYS A 4 12.47 -10.90 -10.96
CA CYS A 4 12.11 -10.98 -12.37
C CYS A 4 10.58 -10.95 -12.47
N LEU A 5 10.04 -9.85 -13.00
CA LEU A 5 8.63 -9.67 -13.23
C LEU A 5 8.25 -10.35 -14.56
N PRO A 6 7.46 -11.44 -14.52
CA PRO A 6 7.08 -12.16 -15.72
C PRO A 6 6.01 -11.38 -16.49
N ARG A 7 6.30 -11.02 -17.74
CA ARG A 7 5.32 -10.43 -18.65
C ARG A 7 5.02 -11.43 -19.77
N PRO A 8 3.82 -12.02 -19.85
CA PRO A 8 3.53 -13.05 -20.85
C PRO A 8 3.53 -12.53 -22.30
N HIS A 9 3.44 -11.21 -22.50
CA HIS A 9 3.36 -10.56 -23.81
C HIS A 9 4.49 -9.56 -24.08
N SER A 10 5.51 -9.47 -23.22
CA SER A 10 6.66 -8.59 -23.40
C SER A 10 7.88 -9.13 -22.67
N ASP A 11 9.03 -8.48 -22.85
CA ASP A 11 10.24 -8.93 -22.19
C ASP A 11 10.11 -8.84 -20.65
N PRO A 12 10.66 -9.83 -19.92
CA PRO A 12 10.66 -9.82 -18.48
C PRO A 12 11.43 -8.60 -17.95
N VAL A 13 10.89 -7.96 -16.92
CA VAL A 13 11.52 -6.80 -16.28
C VAL A 13 12.24 -7.26 -15.03
N VAL A 14 13.55 -6.99 -14.95
CA VAL A 14 14.33 -7.26 -13.73
C VAL A 14 14.34 -6.02 -12.86
N LEU A 15 13.90 -6.16 -11.62
CA LEU A 15 13.75 -5.08 -10.66
C LEU A 15 14.59 -5.35 -9.41
N ASP A 16 15.37 -4.37 -8.94
CA ASP A 16 16.05 -4.48 -7.63
C ASP A 16 15.15 -3.96 -6.51
N LEU A 17 14.31 -4.85 -5.98
CA LEU A 17 13.40 -4.53 -4.89
C LEU A 17 14.13 -4.51 -3.54
N ARG A 18 13.79 -3.49 -2.75
CA ARG A 18 14.18 -3.38 -1.33
C ARG A 18 12.96 -3.42 -0.42
N PRO A 19 13.13 -3.90 0.82
CA PRO A 19 12.06 -3.87 1.81
C PRO A 19 11.60 -2.43 2.08
N LEU A 20 10.34 -2.31 2.46
CA LEU A 20 9.76 -1.05 2.89
C LEU A 20 10.39 -0.58 4.22
N PRO A 21 10.49 0.74 4.44
CA PRO A 21 10.96 1.25 5.72
C PRO A 21 10.03 0.87 6.86
N LEU A 22 10.60 0.68 8.06
CA LEU A 22 9.80 0.48 9.26
C LEU A 22 8.86 1.68 9.47
N GLY A 23 7.60 1.39 9.84
CA GLY A 23 6.60 2.43 10.02
C GLY A 23 6.10 3.06 8.72
N PHE A 24 6.30 2.41 7.56
CA PHE A 24 5.79 2.88 6.26
C PHE A 24 4.31 3.32 6.32
N GLN A 25 3.43 2.51 6.93
CA GLN A 25 2.02 2.88 7.10
C GLN A 25 1.80 4.12 7.97
N GLN A 26 2.65 4.33 9.00
CA GLN A 26 2.58 5.53 9.83
C GLN A 26 3.11 6.76 9.08
N LEU A 27 4.14 6.60 8.26
CA LEU A 27 4.64 7.63 7.35
C LEU A 27 3.53 8.09 6.40
N LEU A 28 2.85 7.16 5.73
CA LEU A 28 1.74 7.45 4.83
C LEU A 28 0.63 8.27 5.53
N LYS A 29 0.23 7.84 6.73
CA LYS A 29 -0.80 8.55 7.52
C LYS A 29 -0.37 9.96 7.92
N ARG A 30 0.89 10.16 8.33
CA ARG A 30 1.43 11.49 8.68
C ARG A 30 1.39 12.46 7.50
N HIS A 31 1.41 11.94 6.28
CA HIS A 31 1.38 12.72 5.05
C HIS A 31 -0.01 12.73 4.37
N GLY A 32 -1.07 12.34 5.08
CA GLY A 32 -2.45 12.52 4.60
C GLY A 32 -2.99 11.38 3.71
N ILE A 33 -2.24 10.29 3.54
CA ILE A 33 -2.79 9.06 2.92
C ILE A 33 -3.58 8.31 4.01
N ILE A 34 -4.87 8.64 4.12
CA ILE A 34 -5.77 8.15 5.17
C ILE A 34 -6.85 7.27 4.52
N ALA A 35 -7.20 6.18 5.19
CA ALA A 35 -8.27 5.30 4.75
C ALA A 35 -9.63 6.04 4.78
N PRO A 36 -10.43 5.98 3.70
CA PRO A 36 -11.76 6.55 3.68
C PRO A 36 -12.64 5.95 4.78
N ALA A 37 -13.53 6.77 5.34
CA ALA A 37 -14.50 6.33 6.33
C ALA A 37 -15.83 6.00 5.65
N PRO A 38 -16.47 4.87 5.95
CA PRO A 38 -17.72 4.52 5.31
C PRO A 38 -18.84 5.48 5.73
N PRO A 39 -19.69 5.92 4.80
CA PRO A 39 -20.80 6.81 5.12
C PRO A 39 -21.86 6.07 5.94
N MET A 40 -22.65 6.85 6.70
CA MET A 40 -23.80 6.32 7.44
C MET A 40 -25.08 6.52 6.64
N ARG A 41 -25.96 5.52 6.64
CA ARG A 41 -27.32 5.61 6.10
C ARG A 41 -28.35 5.32 7.19
N LEU A 42 -29.52 5.95 7.08
CA LEU A 42 -30.65 5.62 7.94
C LEU A 42 -31.27 4.29 7.52
N ALA A 43 -31.48 3.39 8.49
CA ALA A 43 -32.30 2.20 8.27
C ALA A 43 -33.73 2.63 7.96
N ARG A 44 -34.33 2.05 6.92
CA ARG A 44 -35.70 2.33 6.51
C ARG A 44 -36.50 1.03 6.43
N ASP A 45 -37.77 1.08 6.81
CA ASP A 45 -38.71 -0.02 6.64
C ASP A 45 -39.10 -0.20 5.16
N SER A 46 -39.94 -1.20 4.87
CA SER A 46 -40.44 -1.47 3.51
C SER A 46 -41.28 -0.34 2.91
N ASN A 47 -41.74 0.62 3.73
CA ASN A 47 -42.47 1.80 3.30
C ASN A 47 -41.57 3.05 3.22
N GLY A 48 -40.26 2.89 3.38
CA GLY A 48 -39.28 3.97 3.30
C GLY A 48 -39.21 4.86 4.55
N LYS A 49 -39.91 4.51 5.65
CA LYS A 49 -39.87 5.28 6.91
C LYS A 49 -38.64 4.89 7.74
N PRO A 50 -37.99 5.84 8.44
CA PRO A 50 -36.85 5.54 9.29
C PRO A 50 -37.21 4.56 10.40
N VAL A 51 -36.45 3.47 10.52
CA VAL A 51 -36.56 2.54 11.64
C VAL A 51 -35.96 3.20 12.88
N LYS A 52 -36.65 3.10 14.01
CA LYS A 52 -36.23 3.68 15.28
C LYS A 52 -35.83 2.61 16.28
N ASP A 53 -34.88 2.92 17.16
CA ASP A 53 -34.49 2.08 18.29
C ASP A 53 -35.52 2.17 19.45
N GLY A 54 -35.25 1.47 20.55
CA GLY A 54 -36.11 1.45 21.74
C GLY A 54 -36.27 2.80 22.45
N HIS A 55 -35.45 3.80 22.10
CA HIS A 55 -35.53 5.17 22.61
C HIS A 55 -36.14 6.14 21.60
N GLY A 56 -36.63 5.64 20.46
CA GLY A 56 -37.25 6.44 19.41
C GLY A 56 -36.25 7.17 18.50
N GLN A 57 -34.95 6.88 18.59
CA GLN A 57 -33.94 7.47 17.71
C GLN A 57 -33.77 6.66 16.43
N PRO A 58 -33.55 7.30 15.26
CA PRO A 58 -33.36 6.57 14.02
C PRO A 58 -32.11 5.69 14.04
N ILE A 59 -32.27 4.42 13.66
CA ILE A 59 -31.15 3.48 13.53
C ILE A 59 -30.31 3.88 12.31
N ARG A 60 -29.00 4.00 12.53
CA ARG A 60 -28.02 4.26 11.47
C ARG A 60 -27.26 2.98 11.16
N LEU A 61 -27.04 2.73 9.89
CA LEU A 61 -26.27 1.62 9.35
C LEU A 61 -25.07 2.16 8.60
N ILE A 62 -24.00 1.36 8.53
CA ILE A 62 -22.85 1.64 7.68
C ILE A 62 -23.27 1.33 6.24
N ASP A 63 -22.95 2.22 5.31
CA ASP A 63 -23.26 2.08 3.89
C ASP A 63 -22.00 1.80 3.08
N GLU A 64 -21.49 0.56 3.21
CA GLU A 64 -20.32 0.09 2.45
C GLU A 64 -20.62 -0.07 0.95
N ALA A 65 -21.90 -0.10 0.57
CA ALA A 65 -22.36 -0.17 -0.81
C ALA A 65 -22.39 1.20 -1.50
N ASN A 66 -22.02 2.27 -0.80
CA ASN A 66 -21.99 3.60 -1.36
C ASN A 66 -20.90 3.73 -2.45
N GLU A 67 -21.29 4.08 -3.67
CA GLU A 67 -20.39 4.15 -4.83
C GLU A 67 -19.23 5.15 -4.63
N THR A 68 -19.50 6.32 -4.03
CA THR A 68 -18.44 7.31 -3.74
C THR A 68 -17.40 6.73 -2.79
N TYR A 69 -17.85 6.08 -1.71
CA TYR A 69 -16.96 5.43 -0.74
C TYR A 69 -16.15 4.29 -1.35
N GLN A 70 -16.75 3.48 -2.22
CA GLN A 70 -16.04 2.40 -2.91
C GLN A 70 -14.94 2.95 -3.82
N ASN A 71 -15.25 3.98 -4.62
CA ASN A 71 -14.27 4.66 -5.47
C ASN A 71 -13.12 5.27 -4.65
N GLU A 72 -13.43 5.91 -3.51
CA GLU A 72 -12.41 6.43 -2.60
C GLU A 72 -11.53 5.32 -2.03
N CYS A 73 -12.10 4.17 -1.69
CA CYS A 73 -11.35 3.00 -1.20
C CYS A 73 -10.41 2.43 -2.28
N GLU A 74 -10.88 2.34 -3.53
CA GLU A 74 -10.05 1.89 -4.65
C GLU A 74 -8.86 2.82 -4.87
N LEU A 75 -9.10 4.14 -4.94
CA LEU A 75 -8.03 5.14 -5.06
C LEU A 75 -7.06 5.08 -3.89
N TYR A 76 -7.55 4.90 -2.67
CA TYR A 76 -6.71 4.74 -1.48
C TYR A 76 -5.76 3.54 -1.62
N HIS A 77 -6.27 2.37 -2.00
CA HIS A 77 -5.45 1.17 -2.18
C HIS A 77 -4.46 1.31 -3.35
N GLN A 78 -4.88 1.90 -4.46
CA GLN A 78 -3.99 2.20 -5.59
C GLN A 78 -2.80 3.05 -5.15
N ARG A 79 -3.07 4.15 -4.42
CA ARG A 79 -2.01 5.06 -3.93
C ARG A 79 -1.05 4.34 -3.01
N ILE A 80 -1.55 3.51 -2.10
CA ILE A 80 -0.68 2.70 -1.22
C ILE A 80 0.20 1.75 -2.04
N ALA A 81 -0.37 1.03 -2.99
CA ALA A 81 0.37 0.06 -3.81
C ALA A 81 1.48 0.75 -4.61
N VAL A 82 1.16 1.86 -5.27
CA VAL A 82 2.12 2.65 -6.05
C VAL A 82 3.23 3.21 -5.17
N LEU A 83 2.89 3.78 -4.01
CA LEU A 83 3.88 4.30 -3.07
C LEU A 83 4.76 3.18 -2.53
N ALA A 84 4.22 2.00 -2.24
CA ALA A 84 5.01 0.86 -1.81
C ALA A 84 6.04 0.45 -2.88
N VAL A 85 5.60 0.34 -4.14
CA VAL A 85 6.50 0.03 -5.27
C VAL A 85 7.55 1.12 -5.45
N ALA A 86 7.17 2.38 -5.41
CA ALA A 86 8.09 3.49 -5.58
C ALA A 86 9.17 3.50 -4.47
N PHE A 87 8.77 3.26 -3.21
CA PHE A 87 9.73 3.14 -2.10
C PHE A 87 10.63 1.91 -2.23
N ALA A 88 10.11 0.78 -2.70
CA ALA A 88 10.88 -0.43 -2.89
C ALA A 88 11.92 -0.30 -4.02
N LEU A 89 11.58 0.45 -5.08
CA LEU A 89 12.42 0.67 -6.27
C LEU A 89 13.29 1.92 -6.20
N ARG A 90 13.25 2.72 -5.13
CA ARG A 90 13.95 4.01 -5.02
C ARG A 90 15.46 3.99 -5.28
N HIS A 91 16.08 2.81 -5.24
CA HIS A 91 17.51 2.60 -5.48
C HIS A 91 17.79 1.78 -6.75
N ASP A 92 16.75 1.38 -7.48
CA ASP A 92 16.86 0.65 -8.73
C ASP A 92 17.07 1.66 -9.87
N PRO A 93 18.25 1.66 -10.53
CA PRO A 93 18.54 2.55 -11.65
C PRO A 93 17.84 2.13 -12.94
N THR A 94 17.33 0.90 -13.01
CA THR A 94 16.65 0.34 -14.19
C THR A 94 15.14 0.48 -14.13
N SER A 95 14.61 0.93 -12.99
CA SER A 95 13.19 1.19 -12.82
C SER A 95 12.71 2.25 -13.82
N PRO A 96 11.51 2.10 -14.43
CA PRO A 96 10.93 3.14 -15.29
C PRO A 96 10.67 4.44 -14.52
N LEU A 97 10.61 4.34 -13.19
CA LEU A 97 10.46 5.49 -12.33
C LEU A 97 11.81 6.14 -11.96
N ALA A 98 12.96 5.61 -12.38
CA ALA A 98 14.29 6.13 -12.03
C ALA A 98 14.46 7.65 -12.32
N GLY A 99 13.82 8.16 -13.38
CA GLY A 99 13.80 9.60 -13.69
C GLY A 99 12.97 10.45 -12.73
N CYS A 100 12.03 9.85 -12.00
CA CYS A 100 11.21 10.50 -10.97
C CYS A 100 11.91 10.51 -9.60
N TRP A 101 13.07 9.87 -9.46
CA TRP A 101 13.75 9.68 -8.16
C TRP A 101 14.26 10.97 -7.50
N PRO A 102 14.68 12.01 -8.24
CA PRO A 102 14.97 13.31 -7.63
C PRO A 102 13.76 13.90 -6.87
N VAL A 103 12.53 13.54 -7.27
CA VAL A 103 11.28 13.91 -6.58
C VAL A 103 10.97 12.95 -5.42
N LEU A 104 11.35 11.66 -5.51
CA LEU A 104 11.20 10.69 -4.40
C LEU A 104 11.99 11.02 -3.14
N GLN A 105 13.13 11.71 -3.26
CA GLN A 105 13.95 12.01 -2.08
C GLN A 105 13.30 13.06 -1.16
N GLN A 106 12.40 13.89 -1.71
CA GLN A 106 11.64 14.90 -0.99
C GLN A 106 10.25 15.07 -1.64
N PRO A 107 9.26 14.20 -1.34
CA PRO A 107 7.91 14.43 -1.83
C PRO A 107 7.42 15.79 -1.33
N PRO A 108 6.79 16.62 -2.19
CA PRO A 108 6.36 17.96 -1.83
C PRO A 108 5.46 17.91 -0.59
N ALA A 109 5.77 18.76 0.39
CA ALA A 109 5.04 18.80 1.65
C ALA A 109 3.57 19.13 1.40
N GLY A 110 2.67 18.20 1.74
CA GLY A 110 1.22 18.37 1.59
C GLY A 110 0.60 17.80 0.31
N GLU A 111 1.37 17.20 -0.60
CA GLU A 111 0.87 16.76 -1.92
C GLU A 111 1.03 15.25 -2.20
N TRP A 112 1.10 14.42 -1.16
CA TRP A 112 1.36 12.97 -1.32
C TRP A 112 0.30 12.23 -2.14
N THR A 113 -0.96 12.66 -2.10
CA THR A 113 -2.04 12.07 -2.90
C THR A 113 -1.83 12.34 -4.39
N ALA A 114 -1.67 13.61 -4.75
CA ALA A 114 -1.41 14.03 -6.14
C ALA A 114 -0.12 13.41 -6.67
N TRP A 115 0.88 13.27 -5.80
CA TRP A 115 2.12 12.62 -6.16
C TRP A 115 1.98 11.11 -6.40
N ALA A 116 1.23 10.41 -5.55
CA ALA A 116 0.92 8.99 -5.79
C ALA A 116 0.15 8.79 -7.10
N ASP A 117 -0.75 9.72 -7.43
CA ASP A 117 -1.49 9.70 -8.70
C ASP A 117 -0.54 9.93 -9.90
N GLN A 118 0.42 10.84 -9.81
CA GLN A 118 1.44 11.04 -10.86
C GLN A 118 2.34 9.81 -11.05
N LEU A 119 2.73 9.14 -9.96
CA LEU A 119 3.51 7.91 -10.03
C LEU A 119 2.71 6.80 -10.72
N PHE A 120 1.41 6.71 -10.45
CA PHE A 120 0.52 5.77 -11.12
C PHE A 120 0.50 6.02 -12.64
N GLU A 121 0.27 7.26 -13.06
CA GLU A 121 0.27 7.63 -14.49
C GLU A 121 1.62 7.38 -15.16
N THR A 122 2.72 7.53 -14.42
CA THR A 122 4.07 7.21 -14.92
C THR A 122 4.22 5.71 -15.15
N LEU A 123 3.75 4.86 -14.22
CA LEU A 123 3.76 3.41 -14.39
C LEU A 123 2.91 2.99 -15.60
N VAL A 124 1.71 3.55 -15.73
CA VAL A 124 0.82 3.30 -16.88
C VAL A 124 1.50 3.70 -18.19
N SER A 125 2.12 4.88 -18.23
CA SER A 125 2.86 5.38 -19.41
C SER A 125 4.08 4.52 -19.75
N ALA A 126 4.69 3.89 -18.75
CA ALA A 126 5.77 2.92 -18.91
C ALA A 126 5.27 1.51 -19.29
N GLY A 127 3.97 1.35 -19.57
CA GLY A 127 3.35 0.09 -19.99
C GLY A 127 3.17 -0.90 -18.84
N TRP A 128 3.14 -0.45 -17.59
CA TRP A 128 2.78 -1.33 -16.48
C TRP A 128 1.29 -1.64 -16.47
N LEU A 129 0.98 -2.89 -16.15
CA LEU A 129 -0.37 -3.39 -15.97
C LEU A 129 -0.70 -3.52 -14.48
N ALA A 130 -2.00 -3.64 -14.15
CA ALA A 130 -2.43 -3.93 -12.79
C ALA A 130 -1.80 -5.23 -12.23
N GLY A 131 -1.60 -6.23 -13.09
CA GLY A 131 -0.91 -7.47 -12.74
C GLY A 131 0.56 -7.26 -12.34
N ASP A 132 1.26 -6.33 -13.01
CA ASP A 132 2.65 -5.98 -12.68
C ASP A 132 2.74 -5.35 -11.30
N LEU A 133 1.83 -4.42 -11.02
CA LEU A 133 1.73 -3.76 -9.72
C LEU A 133 1.45 -4.77 -8.61
N LEU A 134 0.48 -5.68 -8.81
CA LEU A 134 0.13 -6.72 -7.84
C LEU A 134 1.29 -7.69 -7.58
N ALA A 135 1.95 -8.17 -8.65
CA ALA A 135 3.08 -9.10 -8.52
C ALA A 135 4.24 -8.45 -7.75
N THR A 136 4.53 -7.18 -8.05
CA THR A 136 5.57 -6.41 -7.36
C THR A 136 5.21 -6.17 -5.89
N CYS A 137 3.98 -5.78 -5.58
CA CYS A 137 3.52 -5.63 -4.19
C CYS A 137 3.62 -6.96 -3.41
N THR A 138 3.23 -8.06 -4.03
CA THR A 138 3.34 -9.40 -3.43
C THR A 138 4.79 -9.73 -3.06
N GLU A 139 5.72 -9.44 -3.97
CA GLU A 139 7.14 -9.67 -3.73
C GLU A 139 7.70 -8.74 -2.63
N ILE A 140 7.29 -7.48 -2.58
CA ILE A 140 7.67 -6.54 -1.52
C ILE A 140 7.22 -7.06 -0.14
N THR A 141 6.00 -7.58 -0.03
CA THR A 141 5.49 -8.19 1.20
C THR A 141 6.30 -9.42 1.58
N ARG A 142 6.61 -10.28 0.60
CA ARG A 142 7.45 -11.48 0.82
C ARG A 142 8.85 -11.11 1.33
N LEU A 143 9.50 -10.12 0.72
CA LEU A 143 10.83 -9.63 1.14
C LEU A 143 10.79 -9.07 2.56
N SER A 144 9.73 -8.35 2.92
CA SER A 144 9.57 -7.77 4.26
C SER A 144 9.38 -8.86 5.32
N ASN A 145 8.61 -9.91 5.01
CA ASN A 145 8.42 -11.06 5.91
C ASN A 145 9.67 -11.94 6.03
N LEU A 146 10.42 -12.15 4.94
CA LEU A 146 11.69 -12.88 4.97
C LEU A 146 12.74 -12.21 5.87
N ILE A 147 12.69 -10.87 5.97
CA ILE A 147 13.53 -10.14 6.92
C ILE A 147 13.09 -10.44 8.34
N SER A 148 11.78 -10.53 8.62
CA SER A 148 11.27 -10.95 9.93
C SER A 148 11.74 -12.36 10.29
N ASP A 149 11.68 -13.34 9.38
CA ASP A 149 12.12 -14.71 9.67
C ASP A 149 13.63 -14.80 9.94
N ARG A 150 14.45 -14.07 9.16
CA ARG A 150 15.89 -13.99 9.41
C ARG A 150 16.22 -13.25 10.70
N LEU A 151 15.44 -12.24 11.07
CA LEU A 151 15.59 -11.53 12.33
C LEU A 151 15.22 -12.42 13.52
N VAL A 152 14.16 -13.23 13.41
CA VAL A 152 13.79 -14.25 14.41
C VAL A 152 14.90 -15.29 14.57
N ALA A 153 15.46 -15.80 13.47
CA ALA A 153 16.58 -16.73 13.50
C ALA A 153 17.86 -16.11 14.09
N ALA A 154 18.16 -14.85 13.76
CA ALA A 154 19.28 -14.11 14.33
C ALA A 154 19.07 -13.85 15.83
N GLN A 155 17.86 -13.46 16.25
CA GLN A 155 17.50 -13.26 17.65
C GLN A 155 17.65 -14.53 18.49
N ALA A 156 17.28 -15.68 17.94
CA ALA A 156 17.52 -16.98 18.58
C ALA A 156 19.03 -17.21 18.81
N SER A 157 19.86 -16.84 17.84
CA SER A 157 21.33 -16.96 17.95
C SER A 157 21.93 -16.01 19.00
N PHE A 158 21.38 -14.81 19.16
CA PHE A 158 21.80 -13.87 20.22
C PHE A 158 21.37 -14.34 21.63
N SER A 159 20.29 -15.09 21.72
CA SER A 159 19.77 -15.62 22.99
C SER A 159 20.54 -16.85 23.47
N ASP A 160 21.11 -17.64 22.54
CA ASP A 160 21.95 -18.80 22.86
C ASP A 160 23.39 -18.45 23.26
N SER A 161 23.90 -17.26 22.89
CA SER A 161 25.25 -16.82 23.26
C SER A 161 25.40 -16.37 24.73
N GLY A 162 24.37 -16.52 25.56
CA GLY A 162 24.36 -16.07 26.97
C GLY A 162 24.64 -17.16 28.01
N SER A 163 24.87 -18.42 27.62
CA SER A 163 24.97 -19.55 28.55
C SER A 163 26.19 -20.44 28.30
N SER A 164 27.39 -19.85 28.14
CA SER A 164 28.63 -20.61 28.28
C SER A 164 29.82 -19.75 28.70
N THR A 165 29.95 -19.52 30.01
CA THR A 165 31.25 -19.46 30.69
C THR A 165 31.03 -19.88 32.13
N GLY A 166 31.59 -21.04 32.48
CA GLY A 166 31.77 -21.47 33.87
C GLY A 166 32.96 -20.79 34.53
#